data_AF-A0A925B4A1-F1
#
_entry.id   AF-A0A925B4A1-F1
#
_cell.length_a   1.000
_cell.length_b   1.000
_cell.length_c   1.000
_cell.angle_alpha   90.00
_cell.angle_beta   90.00
_cell.angle_gamma   90.00
#
_symmetry.space_group_name_H-M   'P 1'
#
loop_
_entity.id
_entity.type
_entity.pdbx_description
1 polymer ?
#
loop_
_entity_poly.entity_id
_entity_poly.type
_entity_poly.pdbx_seq_one_letter_code
_entity_poly.pdbx_strand_id
1 'polypeptide(L)' 'RHLKVDAETALKQSNQKFRRRFAFIEKSLREDGKAFSDSSLKEMDALWNEAKHSEKN' A
#
# COMPACT_ATOMS: atom_id res chain seq x y z
N ARG A 1 -23.03 -20.30 7.59
CA ARG A 1 -22.50 -20.59 6.23
C ARG A 1 -21.17 -19.85 6.08
N HIS A 2 -20.04 -20.55 6.10
CA HIS A 2 -18.74 -19.95 5.76
C HIS A 2 -18.84 -19.44 4.33
N LEU A 3 -18.65 -18.14 4.12
CA LEU A 3 -18.49 -17.61 2.77
C LEU A 3 -17.39 -18.45 2.11
N LYS A 4 -17.67 -19.04 0.94
CA LYS A 4 -16.68 -19.68 0.06
C LYS A 4 -15.68 -18.68 -0.53
N VAL A 5 -15.40 -17.60 0.20
CA VAL A 5 -14.23 -16.78 -0.02
C VAL A 5 -13.11 -17.59 0.57
N ASP A 6 -12.41 -18.30 -0.31
CA ASP A 6 -11.20 -19.02 0.02
C ASP A 6 -10.27 -18.08 0.80
N ALA A 7 -10.10 -18.35 2.10
CA ALA A 7 -9.42 -17.45 3.01
C ALA A 7 -7.97 -17.19 2.55
N GLU A 8 -7.35 -18.19 1.92
CA GLU A 8 -6.03 -18.07 1.31
C GLU A 8 -6.04 -17.07 0.15
N THR A 9 -7.06 -17.11 -0.70
CA THR A 9 -7.26 -16.17 -1.80
C THR A 9 -7.49 -14.74 -1.29
N ALA A 10 -8.33 -14.55 -0.28
CA ALA A 10 -8.55 -13.23 0.34
C ALA A 10 -7.27 -12.68 1.00
N LEU A 11 -6.49 -13.54 1.64
CA LEU A 11 -5.21 -13.19 2.23
C LEU A 11 -4.19 -12.80 1.15
N LYS A 12 -4.08 -13.59 0.08
CA LYS A 12 -3.21 -13.29 -1.08
C LYS A 12 -3.56 -11.95 -1.71
N GLN A 13 -4.84 -11.68 -1.94
CA GLN A 13 -5.30 -10.41 -2.51
C GLN A 13 -4.98 -9.22 -1.58
N SER A 14 -5.17 -9.38 -0.28
CA SER A 14 -4.81 -8.36 0.71
C SER A 14 -3.31 -8.08 0.72
N ASN A 15 -2.48 -9.13 0.71
CA ASN A 15 -1.03 -9.01 0.64
C ASN A 15 -0.57 -8.34 -0.66
N GLN A 16 -1.18 -8.66 -1.79
CA GLN A 16 -0.87 -8.02 -3.07
C GLN A 16 -1.16 -6.52 -3.05
N LYS A 17 -2.32 -6.10 -2.51
CA LYS A 17 -2.65 -4.67 -2.33
C LYS A 17 -1.64 -3.97 -1.42
N PHE A 18 -1.24 -4.61 -0.33
CA PHE A 18 -0.26 -4.05 0.60
C PHE A 18 1.09 -3.84 -0.09
N ARG A 19 1.57 -4.84 -0.85
CA ARG A 19 2.82 -4.76 -1.63
C ARG A 19 2.79 -3.65 -2.67
N ARG A 20 1.69 -3.50 -3.41
CA ARG A 20 1.53 -2.45 -4.43
C ARG A 20 1.59 -1.06 -3.82
N ARG A 21 0.90 -0.84 -2.71
CA ARG A 21 0.91 0.45 -2.00
C ARG A 21 2.28 0.75 -1.40
N PHE A 22 2.95 -0.24 -0.82
CA PHE A 22 4.31 -0.05 -0.32
C PHE A 22 5.29 0.32 -1.44
N ALA A 23 5.21 -0.34 -2.59
CA ALA A 23 6.04 -0.01 -3.74
C ALA A 23 5.78 1.41 -4.27
N PHE A 24 4.52 1.87 -4.25
CA PHE A 24 4.18 3.26 -4.58
C PHE A 24 4.85 4.23 -3.60
N ILE A 25 4.67 4.02 -2.30
CA ILE A 25 5.23 4.89 -1.26
C ILE A 25 6.76 4.93 -1.36
N GLU A 26 7.42 3.78 -1.54
CA GLU A 26 8.88 3.73 -1.69
C GLU A 26 9.34 4.51 -2.92
N LYS A 27 8.60 4.42 -4.03
CA LYS A 27 8.90 5.18 -5.24
C LYS A 27 8.74 6.68 -5.00
N SER A 28 7.64 7.13 -4.41
CA SER A 28 7.41 8.55 -4.11
C SER A 28 8.46 9.11 -3.16
N LEU A 29 8.82 8.37 -2.10
CA LEU A 29 9.86 8.79 -1.17
C LEU A 29 11.23 8.88 -1.85
N ARG A 30 11.54 7.94 -2.75
CA ARG A 30 12.77 7.97 -3.54
C ARG A 30 12.83 9.16 -4.48
N GLU A 31 11.70 9.53 -5.10
CA GLU A 31 11.60 10.73 -5.93
C GLU A 31 11.82 12.01 -5.11
N ASP A 32 11.35 12.03 -3.85
CA ASP A 32 11.59 13.10 -2.88
C ASP A 32 12.99 13.06 -2.22
N GLY A 33 13.81 12.06 -2.56
CA GLY A 33 15.14 11.87 -1.97
C GLY A 33 15.13 11.51 -0.48
N LYS A 34 14.01 11.03 0.05
CA LYS A 34 13.83 10.65 1.46
C LYS A 34 13.85 9.14 1.65
N ALA A 35 14.38 8.69 2.79
CA ALA A 35 14.22 7.31 3.21
C ALA A 35 12.90 7.12 3.98
N PHE A 36 12.43 5.87 4.02
CA PHE A 36 11.24 5.50 4.79
C PHE A 36 11.38 5.80 6.29
N SER A 37 12.59 5.69 6.83
CA SER A 37 12.93 6.04 8.21
C SER A 37 12.80 7.53 8.51
N ASP A 38 12.93 8.36 7.48
CA ASP A 38 12.95 9.83 7.61
C ASP A 38 11.56 10.43 7.36
N SER A 39 10.59 9.56 7.04
CA SER A 39 9.21 9.92 6.78
C SER A 39 8.40 9.95 8.07
N SER A 40 7.59 10.99 8.23
CA SER A 40 6.61 11.03 9.33
C SER A 40 5.43 10.10 9.07
N LEU A 41 4.76 9.66 10.14
CA LEU A 41 3.50 8.90 10.03
C LEU A 41 2.45 9.63 9.18
N LYS A 42 2.45 10.97 9.22
CA LYS A 42 1.51 11.81 8.46
C LYS A 42 1.83 11.79 6.96
N GLU A 43 3.11 11.85 6.59
CA GLU A 43 3.54 11.71 5.19
C GLU A 43 3.25 10.30 4.67
N MET A 44 3.54 9.26 5.47
CA MET A 44 3.21 7.88 5.11
C MET A 44 1.71 7.68 4.90
N ASP A 45 0.85 8.24 5.76
CA ASP A 45 -0.61 8.13 5.59
C ASP A 45 -1.11 8.88 4.35
N ALA A 46 -0.53 10.04 4.04
CA ALA A 46 -0.85 10.78 2.82
C ALA A 46 -0.48 9.97 1.56
N LEU A 47 0.75 9.46 1.48
CA LEU A 47 1.22 8.63 0.37
C LEU A 47 0.44 7.31 0.26
N TRP A 48 0.02 6.73 1.39
CA TRP A 48 -0.83 5.55 1.42
C TRP A 48 -2.22 5.81 0.84
N ASN A 49 -2.81 6.96 1.18
CA ASN A 49 -4.08 7.39 0.61
C ASN A 49 -3.95 7.68 -0.88
N GLU A 50 -2.86 8.29 -1.32
CA GLU A 50 -2.59 8.50 -2.75
C GLU A 50 -2.45 7.18 -3.51
N ALA A 51 -1.68 6.23 -3.00
CA ALA A 51 -1.55 4.88 -3.57
C ALA A 51 -2.91 4.15 -3.67
N LYS A 52 -3.81 4.35 -2.70
CA LYS A 52 -5.18 3.81 -2.75
C LYS A 52 -6.02 4.44 -3.86
N HIS A 53 -5.82 5.73 -4.16
CA HIS A 53 -6.52 6.40 -5.25
C HIS A 53 -5.96 5.97 -6.60
N SER A 54 -4.63 5.79 -6.73
CA SER A 54 -4.02 5.32 -7.97
C SER A 54 -4.39 3.87 -8.32
N GLU A 55 -4.67 3.01 -7.32
CA GLU A 55 -5.18 1.64 -7.55
C GLU A 55 -6.67 1.58 -7.94
N LYS A 56 -7.43 2.66 -7.72
CA LYS A 56 -8.88 2.70 -7.97
C LYS A 56 -9.25 3.15 -9.39
N ASN A 57 -8.29 3.67 -10.15
CA ASN A 57 -8.42 4.02 -11.57
C ASN A 57 -7.79 2.93 -12.44
#